data_AF-A0A965NEI7-F1
#
_entry.id   AF-A0A965NEI7-F1
#
_cell.length_a   1.000
_cell.length_b   1.000
_cell.length_c   1.000
_cell.angle_alpha   90.00
_cell.angle_beta   90.00
_cell.angle_gamma   90.00
#
_symmetry.space_group_name_H-M   'P 1'
#
loop_
_entity.id
_entity.type
_entity.pdbx_description
1 polymer ?
#
loop_
_entity_poly.entity_id
_entity_poly.type
_entity_poly.pdbx_seq_one_letter_code
_entity_poly.pdbx_strand_id
1 'polypeptide(L)'
;MHDMSQMLEPFSWHHLNQWNIAVLPITLMAASLLWYFSAARSVPGWKTWRQVWFVLATITVFIATESVIGVYDMELFSSHMVQHLLLVMVAGPLYALSAPLDLLRASSPRSERFLNSRPIKIVLHPVFGFALYAAFIPATHLSVLVDWMLRYSWFHHGEQISFLIVGYLFFR
;
A
#
# COMPACT_ATOMS: atom_id res chain seq x y z
N MET A 1 9.71 34.46 1.79
CA MET A 1 8.55 34.51 0.88
C MET A 1 8.68 33.33 -0.07
N HIS A 2 7.95 32.24 0.21
CA HIS A 2 7.85 31.12 -0.71
C HIS A 2 6.98 31.58 -1.88
N ASP A 3 7.46 31.33 -3.10
CA ASP A 3 6.81 31.75 -4.33
C ASP A 3 5.43 31.07 -4.43
N MET A 4 4.35 31.86 -4.30
CA MET A 4 2.97 31.38 -4.42
C MET A 4 2.57 31.06 -5.87
N SER A 5 3.52 31.07 -6.81
CA SER A 5 3.27 30.89 -8.25
C SER A 5 3.42 29.46 -8.77
N GLN A 6 3.71 28.47 -7.91
CA GLN A 6 3.71 27.05 -8.28
C GLN A 6 2.55 26.27 -7.66
N MET A 7 1.36 26.87 -7.58
CA MET A 7 0.17 26.03 -7.50
C MET A 7 0.05 25.30 -8.82
N LEU A 8 0.08 23.96 -8.80
CA LEU A 8 -0.28 23.16 -9.97
C LEU A 8 -1.58 23.70 -10.54
N GLU A 9 -1.68 23.77 -11.88
CA GLU A 9 -2.94 24.20 -12.50
C GLU A 9 -4.11 23.39 -11.94
N PRO A 10 -5.28 24.04 -11.71
CA PRO A 10 -6.47 23.36 -11.24
C PRO A 10 -6.72 22.09 -12.05
N PHE A 11 -7.15 21.03 -11.38
CA PHE A 11 -7.40 19.75 -12.05
C PHE A 11 -8.26 19.95 -13.30
N SER A 12 -7.75 19.47 -14.43
CA SER A 12 -8.42 19.46 -15.72
C SER A 12 -8.36 18.05 -16.28
N TRP A 13 -9.39 17.65 -17.02
CA TRP A 13 -9.45 16.34 -17.68
C TRP A 13 -8.27 16.09 -18.65
N HIS A 14 -7.58 17.15 -19.07
CA HIS A 14 -6.36 17.06 -19.86
C HIS A 14 -5.14 16.53 -19.08
N HIS A 15 -5.17 16.54 -17.75
CA HIS A 15 -4.07 16.08 -16.88
C HIS A 15 -4.11 14.58 -16.56
N LEU A 16 -5.09 13.83 -17.08
CA LEU A 16 -5.18 12.38 -16.88
C LEU A 16 -3.95 11.61 -17.41
N ASN A 17 -3.15 12.23 -18.28
CA ASN A 17 -1.91 11.67 -18.80
C ASN A 17 -0.67 11.99 -17.97
N GLN A 18 -0.81 12.67 -16.82
CA GLN A 18 0.31 12.96 -15.93
C GLN A 18 0.66 11.73 -15.10
N TRP A 19 1.96 11.46 -15.00
CA TRP A 19 2.51 10.32 -14.27
C TRP A 19 3.64 10.77 -13.34
N ASN A 20 3.60 10.30 -12.10
CA ASN A 20 4.63 10.49 -11.09
C ASN A 20 5.46 9.20 -10.97
N ILE A 21 6.31 8.90 -11.97
CA ILE A 21 7.09 7.65 -11.97
C ILE A 21 8.25 7.76 -10.96
N ALA A 22 7.97 7.39 -9.72
CA ALA A 22 8.91 7.49 -8.63
C ALA A 22 9.72 6.18 -8.49
N VAL A 23 11.05 6.31 -8.37
CA VAL A 23 11.95 5.14 -8.36
C VAL A 23 11.66 4.20 -7.18
N LEU A 24 11.38 4.75 -6.00
CA LEU A 24 11.15 3.95 -4.79
C LEU A 24 9.90 3.06 -4.88
N PRO A 25 8.68 3.56 -5.14
CA PRO A 25 7.49 2.71 -5.25
C PRO A 25 7.63 1.69 -6.38
N ILE A 26 8.12 2.08 -7.57
CA ILE A 26 8.34 1.16 -8.68
C ILE A 26 9.28 0.02 -8.32
N THR A 27 10.39 0.31 -7.64
CA THR A 27 11.36 -0.72 -7.22
C THR A 27 10.77 -1.66 -6.17
N LEU A 28 10.01 -1.15 -5.20
CA LEU A 28 9.32 -1.97 -4.20
C LEU A 28 8.25 -2.87 -4.85
N MET A 29 7.48 -2.35 -5.81
CA MET A 29 6.47 -3.10 -6.53
C MET A 29 7.09 -4.20 -7.39
N ALA A 30 8.14 -3.88 -8.15
CA ALA A 30 8.88 -4.86 -8.93
C ALA A 30 9.49 -5.96 -8.03
N ALA A 31 10.10 -5.58 -6.91
CA ALA A 31 10.64 -6.52 -5.93
C ALA A 31 9.54 -7.43 -5.34
N SER A 32 8.36 -6.86 -5.03
CA SER A 32 7.23 -7.62 -4.49
C SER A 32 6.70 -8.66 -5.51
N LEU A 33 6.61 -8.29 -6.79
CA LEU A 33 6.21 -9.20 -7.87
C LEU A 33 7.24 -10.31 -8.05
N LEU A 34 8.52 -9.96 -8.15
CA LEU A 34 9.61 -10.94 -8.29
C LEU A 34 9.62 -11.92 -7.13
N TRP A 35 9.50 -11.43 -5.90
CA TRP A 35 9.40 -12.28 -4.71
C TRP A 35 8.20 -13.20 -4.78
N TYR A 36 7.00 -12.66 -5.05
CA TYR A 36 5.77 -13.44 -5.03
C TYR A 36 5.76 -14.53 -6.10
N PHE A 37 6.16 -14.23 -7.34
CA PHE A 37 6.24 -15.24 -8.40
C PHE A 37 7.36 -16.25 -8.17
N SER A 38 8.49 -15.83 -7.62
CA SER A 38 9.58 -16.76 -7.24
C SER A 38 9.12 -17.75 -6.16
N ALA A 39 8.48 -17.25 -5.10
CA ALA A 39 7.94 -18.09 -4.03
C ALA A 39 6.78 -18.99 -4.51
N ALA A 40 5.90 -18.49 -5.39
CA ALA A 40 4.82 -19.29 -5.96
C ALA A 40 5.33 -20.49 -6.75
N ARG A 41 6.50 -20.38 -7.41
CA ARG A 41 7.14 -21.49 -8.12
C ARG A 41 7.72 -22.54 -7.18
N SER A 42 8.12 -22.16 -5.96
CA SER A 42 8.69 -23.09 -4.98
C SER A 42 7.65 -23.83 -4.15
N VAL A 43 6.36 -23.48 -4.28
CA VAL A 43 5.25 -24.11 -3.54
C VAL A 43 4.36 -24.92 -4.50
N PRO A 44 4.46 -26.26 -4.51
CA PRO A 44 3.63 -27.11 -5.35
C PRO A 44 2.14 -26.89 -5.10
N GLY A 45 1.36 -26.78 -6.17
CA GLY A 45 -0.10 -26.61 -6.10
C GLY A 45 -0.57 -25.19 -5.74
N TRP A 46 0.31 -24.19 -5.73
CA TRP A 46 -0.10 -22.79 -5.51
C TRP A 46 -1.08 -22.33 -6.60
N LYS A 47 -2.25 -21.83 -6.19
CA LYS A 47 -3.37 -21.55 -7.09
C LYS A 47 -3.12 -20.30 -7.93
N THR A 48 -3.20 -20.40 -9.25
CA THR A 48 -2.93 -19.29 -10.20
C THR A 48 -3.84 -18.08 -9.98
N TRP A 49 -5.10 -18.26 -9.55
CA TRP A 49 -6.01 -17.14 -9.28
C TRP A 49 -5.49 -16.20 -8.18
N ARG A 50 -4.70 -16.72 -7.23
CA ARG A 50 -4.04 -15.88 -6.20
C ARG A 50 -2.96 -14.99 -6.81
N GLN A 51 -2.34 -15.41 -7.91
CA GLN A 51 -1.35 -14.59 -8.63
C GLN A 51 -2.04 -13.45 -9.38
N VAL A 52 -3.22 -13.70 -9.96
CA VAL A 52 -4.04 -12.67 -10.59
C VAL A 52 -4.41 -11.58 -9.59
N TRP A 53 -4.86 -11.94 -8.38
CA TRP A 53 -5.15 -10.94 -7.35
C TRP A 53 -3.93 -10.16 -6.89
N PHE A 54 -2.76 -10.81 -6.80
CA PHE A 54 -1.52 -10.12 -6.44
C PHE A 54 -1.16 -9.06 -7.49
N VAL A 55 -1.26 -9.40 -8.78
CA VAL A 55 -1.02 -8.47 -9.88
C VAL A 55 -2.03 -7.33 -9.87
N LEU A 56 -3.32 -7.62 -9.68
CA LEU A 56 -4.36 -6.58 -9.59
C LEU A 56 -4.16 -5.65 -8.39
N ALA A 57 -3.72 -6.19 -7.24
CA ALA A 57 -3.36 -5.38 -6.09
C ALA A 57 -2.19 -4.44 -6.43
N THR A 58 -1.12 -4.96 -7.04
CA THR A 58 0.04 -4.16 -7.46
C THR A 58 -0.32 -3.11 -8.51
N ILE A 59 -1.19 -3.42 -9.47
CA ILE A 59 -1.71 -2.43 -10.43
C ILE A 59 -2.50 -1.33 -9.71
N THR A 60 -3.29 -1.69 -8.70
CA THR A 60 -4.04 -0.71 -7.90
C THR A 60 -3.08 0.24 -7.17
N VAL A 61 -2.01 -0.29 -6.57
CA VAL A 61 -0.95 0.53 -5.96
C VAL A 61 -0.32 1.46 -6.99
N PHE A 62 -0.01 0.95 -8.19
CA PHE A 62 0.59 1.73 -9.29
C PHE A 62 -0.29 2.91 -9.67
N ILE A 63 -1.60 2.66 -9.85
CA ILE A 63 -2.55 3.71 -10.20
C ILE A 63 -2.67 4.72 -9.05
N ALA A 64 -2.71 4.25 -7.80
CA ALA A 64 -2.83 5.14 -6.65
C ALA A 64 -1.63 6.09 -6.53
N THR A 65 -0.39 5.59 -6.69
CA THR A 65 0.83 6.37 -6.41
C THR A 65 1.47 7.02 -7.63
N GLU A 66 1.32 6.44 -8.82
CA GLU A 66 2.07 6.89 -10.01
C GLU A 66 1.18 7.62 -11.03
N SER A 67 -0.15 7.57 -10.90
CA SER A 67 -1.05 8.31 -11.81
C SER A 67 -1.23 9.77 -11.37
N VAL A 68 -2.11 10.50 -12.07
CA VAL A 68 -2.57 11.84 -11.67
C VAL A 68 -2.98 11.93 -10.18
N ILE A 69 -3.44 10.83 -9.58
CA ILE A 69 -3.77 10.78 -8.15
C ILE A 69 -2.52 11.09 -7.30
N GLY A 70 -1.42 10.37 -7.54
CA GLY A 70 -0.15 10.58 -6.83
C GLY A 70 0.68 11.75 -7.34
N VAL A 71 0.27 12.41 -8.43
CA VAL A 71 0.81 13.73 -8.82
C VAL A 71 0.22 14.84 -7.95
N TYR A 72 -1.05 14.72 -7.58
CA TYR A 72 -1.80 15.75 -6.86
C TYR A 72 -2.07 15.40 -5.39
N ASP A 73 -1.59 14.28 -4.87
CA ASP A 73 -1.89 13.81 -3.51
C ASP A 73 -1.31 14.71 -2.40
N MET A 74 -0.20 15.40 -2.66
CA MET A 74 0.40 16.37 -1.73
C MET A 74 -0.20 17.77 -1.85
N GLU A 75 -0.98 18.03 -2.89
CA GLU A 75 -1.53 19.35 -3.22
C GLU A 75 -3.04 19.43 -2.99
N LEU A 76 -3.77 18.34 -3.30
CA LEU A 76 -5.22 18.25 -3.21
C LEU A 76 -5.62 17.20 -2.19
N PHE A 77 -6.27 17.64 -1.11
CA PHE A 77 -6.83 16.76 -0.09
C PHE A 77 -7.75 15.67 -0.67
N SER A 78 -8.50 15.97 -1.74
CA SER A 78 -9.33 14.96 -2.41
C SER A 78 -8.50 13.84 -3.03
N SER A 79 -7.42 14.18 -3.73
CA SER A 79 -6.50 13.20 -4.35
C SER A 79 -5.78 12.39 -3.27
N HIS A 80 -5.35 13.06 -2.19
CA HIS A 80 -4.79 12.43 -1.00
C HIS A 80 -5.71 11.35 -0.42
N MET A 81 -6.98 11.69 -0.18
CA MET A 81 -7.96 10.76 0.36
C MET A 81 -8.29 9.61 -0.60
N VAL A 82 -8.42 9.90 -1.90
CA VAL A 82 -8.65 8.86 -2.92
C VAL A 82 -7.47 7.88 -2.96
N GLN A 83 -6.23 8.38 -2.87
CA GLN A 83 -5.04 7.53 -2.78
C GLN A 83 -5.13 6.57 -1.59
N HIS A 84 -5.39 7.09 -0.38
CA HIS A 84 -5.50 6.24 0.81
C HIS A 84 -6.65 5.24 0.74
N LEU A 85 -7.80 5.62 0.20
CA LEU A 85 -8.92 4.71 0.00
C LEU A 85 -8.59 3.61 -1.02
N LEU A 86 -7.89 3.91 -2.11
CA LEU A 86 -7.42 2.90 -3.06
C LEU A 86 -6.45 1.91 -2.39
N LEU A 87 -5.50 2.41 -1.60
CA LEU A 87 -4.53 1.56 -0.91
C LEU A 87 -5.20 0.65 0.14
N VAL A 88 -6.10 1.20 0.95
CA VAL A 88 -6.75 0.43 2.04
C VAL A 88 -7.88 -0.45 1.52
N MET A 89 -8.82 0.11 0.78
CA MET A 89 -10.12 -0.53 0.46
C MET A 89 -10.10 -1.33 -0.84
N VAL A 90 -9.08 -1.15 -1.68
CA VAL A 90 -8.96 -1.89 -2.95
C VAL A 90 -7.70 -2.75 -2.95
N ALA A 91 -6.50 -2.14 -2.84
CA ALA A 91 -5.25 -2.90 -2.87
C ALA A 91 -5.13 -3.86 -1.66
N GLY A 92 -5.49 -3.41 -0.45
CA GLY A 92 -5.51 -4.23 0.77
C GLY A 92 -6.26 -5.56 0.62
N PRO A 93 -7.58 -5.57 0.28
CA PRO A 93 -8.33 -6.81 0.09
C PRO A 93 -7.82 -7.65 -1.09
N LEU A 94 -7.36 -7.04 -2.19
CA LEU A 94 -6.76 -7.79 -3.30
C LEU A 94 -5.47 -8.52 -2.86
N TYR A 95 -4.62 -7.87 -2.05
CA TYR A 95 -3.48 -8.53 -1.43
C TYR A 95 -3.92 -9.62 -0.43
N ALA A 96 -4.97 -9.40 0.36
CA ALA A 96 -5.50 -10.42 1.26
C ALA A 96 -5.95 -11.69 0.47
N LEU A 97 -6.68 -11.51 -0.65
CA LEU A 97 -7.10 -12.60 -1.54
C LEU A 97 -5.92 -13.34 -2.18
N SER A 98 -4.81 -12.64 -2.46
CA SER A 98 -3.59 -13.26 -2.96
C SER A 98 -2.85 -14.10 -1.91
N ALA A 99 -3.14 -13.92 -0.62
CA ALA A 99 -2.56 -14.66 0.51
C ALA A 99 -1.01 -14.74 0.54
N PRO A 100 -0.30 -13.60 0.46
CA PRO A 100 1.17 -13.58 0.42
C PRO A 100 1.81 -14.13 1.70
N LEU A 101 1.18 -13.96 2.87
CA LEU A 101 1.68 -14.56 4.11
C LEU A 101 1.49 -16.08 4.16
N ASP A 102 0.47 -16.62 3.51
CA ASP A 102 0.29 -18.07 3.42
C ASP A 102 1.28 -18.67 2.43
N LEU A 103 1.60 -17.94 1.35
CA LEU A 103 2.69 -18.30 0.44
C LEU A 103 4.03 -18.29 1.17
N LEU A 104 4.31 -17.24 1.94
CA LEU A 104 5.51 -17.14 2.78
C LEU A 104 5.58 -18.31 3.77
N ARG A 105 4.46 -18.67 4.42
CA ARG A 105 4.38 -19.83 5.31
C ARG A 105 4.75 -21.13 4.58
N ALA A 106 4.21 -21.35 3.38
CA ALA A 106 4.45 -22.57 2.61
C ALA A 106 5.85 -22.64 1.99
N SER A 107 6.53 -21.50 1.81
CA SER A 107 7.84 -21.43 1.14
C SER A 107 9.01 -22.04 1.91
N SER A 108 8.99 -22.03 3.25
CA SER A 108 10.05 -22.65 4.06
C SER A 108 9.65 -22.90 5.52
N PRO A 109 10.24 -23.92 6.19
CA PRO A 109 10.03 -24.15 7.62
C PRO A 109 10.46 -22.98 8.52
N ARG A 110 11.47 -22.21 8.09
CA ARG A 110 11.93 -21.02 8.82
C ARG A 110 10.87 -19.92 8.80
N SER A 111 10.30 -19.66 7.63
CA SER A 111 9.20 -18.70 7.44
C SER A 111 7.97 -19.10 8.26
N GLU A 112 7.62 -20.40 8.25
CA GLU A 112 6.53 -20.92 9.07
C GLU A 112 6.75 -20.70 10.57
N ARG A 113 7.95 -21.00 11.10
CA ARG A 113 8.29 -20.75 12.50
C ARG A 113 8.21 -19.28 12.88
N PHE A 114 8.69 -18.39 12.01
CA PHE A 114 8.60 -16.94 12.20
C PHE A 114 7.14 -16.48 12.29
N LEU A 115 6.30 -16.89 11.34
CA LEU A 115 4.87 -16.56 11.33
C LEU A 115 4.10 -17.18 12.50
N ASN A 116 4.62 -18.27 13.08
CA ASN A 116 4.05 -18.91 14.26
C ASN A 116 4.53 -18.32 15.60
N SER A 117 5.46 -17.36 15.58
CA SER A 117 5.92 -16.68 16.78
C SER A 117 4.79 -15.85 17.43
N ARG A 118 4.80 -15.75 18.77
CA ARG A 118 3.80 -15.00 19.53
C ARG A 118 3.60 -13.55 19.05
N PRO A 119 4.63 -12.71 18.84
CA PRO A 119 4.41 -11.34 18.41
C PRO A 119 3.74 -11.27 17.03
N ILE A 120 4.14 -12.12 16.09
CA ILE A 120 3.55 -12.14 14.76
C ILE A 120 2.10 -12.65 14.80
N LYS A 121 1.78 -13.63 15.65
CA LYS A 121 0.40 -14.06 15.87
C LYS A 121 -0.50 -12.95 16.42
N ILE A 122 0.02 -12.05 17.25
CA ILE A 122 -0.72 -10.87 17.74
C ILE A 122 -0.99 -9.90 16.59
N VAL A 123 0.05 -9.55 15.82
CA VAL A 123 -0.08 -8.61 14.69
C VAL A 123 -1.03 -9.14 13.63
N LEU A 124 -1.00 -10.45 13.38
CA LEU A 124 -1.84 -11.13 12.40
C LEU A 124 -3.24 -11.49 12.94
N HIS A 125 -3.59 -11.09 14.16
CA HIS A 125 -4.90 -11.33 14.75
C HIS A 125 -5.92 -10.34 14.16
N PRO A 126 -7.14 -10.77 13.79
CA PRO A 126 -8.13 -9.89 13.14
C PRO A 126 -8.52 -8.69 14.00
N VAL A 127 -8.60 -8.87 15.33
CA VAL A 127 -8.88 -7.75 16.26
C VAL A 127 -7.74 -6.73 16.27
N PHE A 128 -6.49 -7.17 16.08
CA PHE A 128 -5.37 -6.23 15.97
C PHE A 128 -5.46 -5.45 14.66
N GLY A 129 -5.75 -6.10 13.53
CA GLY A 129 -5.99 -5.44 12.25
C GLY A 129 -7.13 -4.41 12.32
N PHE A 130 -8.26 -4.78 12.92
CA PHE A 130 -9.38 -3.88 13.16
C PHE A 130 -9.00 -2.69 14.06
N ALA A 131 -8.37 -2.95 15.21
CA ALA A 131 -7.97 -1.89 16.13
C ALA A 131 -6.94 -0.95 15.51
N LEU A 132 -5.98 -1.51 14.76
CA LEU A 132 -4.97 -0.74 14.05
C LEU A 132 -5.63 0.13 12.98
N TYR A 133 -6.55 -0.39 12.17
CA TYR A 133 -7.33 0.42 11.22
C TYR A 133 -8.12 1.54 11.93
N ALA A 134 -8.88 1.20 12.97
CA ALA A 134 -9.71 2.15 13.71
C ALA A 134 -8.91 3.26 14.39
N ALA A 135 -7.67 2.99 14.81
CA ALA A 135 -6.79 3.97 15.43
C ALA A 135 -5.94 4.75 14.41
N PHE A 136 -5.46 4.08 13.36
CA PHE A 136 -4.54 4.67 12.38
C PHE A 136 -5.24 5.76 11.55
N ILE A 137 -6.46 5.52 11.07
CA ILE A 137 -7.19 6.49 10.23
C ILE A 137 -7.40 7.83 10.97
N PRO A 138 -7.95 7.87 12.19
CA PRO A 138 -8.07 9.14 12.92
C PRO A 138 -6.72 9.76 13.26
N ALA A 139 -5.72 8.93 13.60
CA ALA A 139 -4.41 9.43 13.96
C ALA A 139 -3.72 10.16 12.79
N THR A 140 -3.83 9.67 11.56
CA THR A 140 -3.18 10.33 10.42
C THR A 140 -3.94 11.56 9.92
N HIS A 141 -5.25 11.65 10.13
CA HIS A 141 -6.08 12.73 9.56
C HIS A 141 -6.54 13.80 10.55
N LEU A 142 -6.56 13.52 11.86
CA LEU A 142 -7.00 14.48 12.88
C LEU A 142 -5.85 15.04 13.73
N SER A 143 -4.60 14.67 13.43
CA SER A 143 -3.44 15.05 14.24
C SER A 143 -2.49 16.01 13.50
N VAL A 144 -1.55 16.57 14.28
CA VAL A 144 -0.44 17.40 13.79
C VAL A 144 0.50 16.64 12.82
N LEU A 145 0.33 15.32 12.64
CA LEU A 145 1.13 14.53 11.71
C LEU A 145 0.96 14.95 10.24
N VAL A 146 -0.18 15.56 9.89
CA VAL A 146 -0.42 16.11 8.54
C VAL A 146 0.65 17.15 8.17
N ASP A 147 1.02 18.03 9.11
CA ASP A 147 2.04 19.06 8.87
C ASP A 147 3.44 18.46 8.62
N TRP A 148 3.72 17.26 9.15
CA TRP A 148 5.00 16.58 8.97
C TRP A 148 5.06 15.84 7.64
N MET A 149 3.96 15.20 7.24
CA MET A 149 3.86 14.56 5.92
C MET A 149 4.04 15.55 4.79
N LEU A 150 3.37 16.71 4.87
CA LEU A 150 3.44 17.75 3.84
C LEU A 150 4.84 18.37 3.71
N ARG A 151 5.69 18.26 4.74
CA ARG A 151 7.06 18.81 4.74
C ARG A 151 8.12 17.82 4.27
N TYR A 152 7.88 16.52 4.37
CA TYR A 152 8.90 15.50 4.14
C TYR A 152 8.38 14.33 3.30
N SER A 153 8.83 14.25 2.04
CA SER A 153 8.43 13.19 1.09
C SER A 153 8.65 11.75 1.58
N TRP A 154 9.69 11.52 2.40
CA TRP A 154 9.93 10.19 2.97
C TRP A 154 8.87 9.78 4.00
N PHE A 155 8.30 10.73 4.75
CA PHE A 155 7.21 10.45 5.67
C PHE A 155 5.95 10.07 4.89
N HIS A 156 5.69 10.75 3.78
CA HIS A 156 4.56 10.44 2.92
C HIS A 156 4.67 9.03 2.31
N HIS A 157 5.84 8.60 1.81
CA HIS A 157 6.02 7.21 1.38
C HIS A 157 5.84 6.20 2.52
N GLY A 158 6.33 6.52 3.73
CA GLY A 158 6.11 5.69 4.92
C GLY A 158 4.63 5.55 5.27
N GLU A 159 3.86 6.61 5.09
CA GLU A 159 2.43 6.62 5.31
C GLU A 159 1.69 5.77 4.26
N GLN A 160 1.99 5.92 2.97
CA GLN A 160 1.43 5.10 1.89
C GLN A 160 1.64 3.60 2.16
N ILE A 161 2.86 3.20 2.56
CA ILE A 161 3.17 1.83 2.94
C ILE A 161 2.34 1.40 4.16
N SER A 162 2.20 2.29 5.16
CA SER A 162 1.42 2.01 6.36
C SER A 162 -0.06 1.79 6.05
N PHE A 163 -0.68 2.61 5.20
CA PHE A 163 -2.06 2.39 4.76
C PHE A 163 -2.24 1.05 4.05
N LEU A 164 -1.29 0.66 3.20
CA LEU A 164 -1.35 -0.64 2.52
C LEU A 164 -1.24 -1.80 3.52
N ILE A 165 -0.34 -1.70 4.51
CA ILE A 165 -0.20 -2.70 5.58
C ILE A 165 -1.48 -2.77 6.43
N VAL A 166 -2.03 -1.63 6.83
CA VAL A 166 -3.26 -1.54 7.62
C VAL A 166 -4.43 -2.17 6.87
N GLY A 167 -4.62 -1.82 5.60
CA GLY A 167 -5.65 -2.43 4.75
C GLY A 167 -5.46 -3.93 4.62
N TYR A 168 -4.24 -4.38 4.32
CA TYR A 168 -3.95 -5.82 4.24
C TYR A 168 -4.27 -6.58 5.54
N LEU A 169 -3.86 -6.04 6.70
CA LEU A 169 -4.13 -6.68 8.00
C LEU A 169 -5.61 -6.66 8.37
N PHE A 170 -6.36 -5.65 7.95
CA PHE A 170 -7.79 -5.54 8.20
C PHE A 170 -8.62 -6.57 7.42
N PHE A 171 -8.25 -6.86 6.16
CA PHE A 171 -9.03 -7.74 5.27
C PHE A 171 -8.58 -9.22 5.28
N ARG A 172 -7.50 -9.57 5.98
CA ARG A 172 -6.95 -10.93 6.04
C ARG A 172 -7.60 -11.77 7.13
#